data_AF-A0A434MYT0-F1
#
_entry.id   AF-A0A434MYT0-F1
#
_cell.length_a   1.000
_cell.length_b   1.000
_cell.length_c   1.000
_cell.angle_alpha   90.00
_cell.angle_beta   90.00
_cell.angle_gamma   90.00
#
_symmetry.space_group_name_H-M   'P 1'
#
loop_
_entity.id
_entity.type
_entity.pdbx_description
1 polymer ?
#
loop_
_entity_poly.entity_id
_entity_poly.type
_entity_poly.pdbx_seq_one_letter_code
_entity_poly.pdbx_strand_id
1 'polypeptide(L)'
;MNLRTLKKLSKRAAPLLPLLGDMRKQFRAARDGNYIGGSVIMDRKHWERGRSVHGECVRQFEIKWLARDGGGWIWMIAPDHPRKGTIMVGETSGYYEPEWDEECAWSALENLVRCHFTDWHPDHEGTPKLLRPLGTAREILRAARDMAVELAVPA
;
A
#
# COMPACT_ATOMS: atom_id res chain seq x y z
N MET A 1 0.73 9.12 1.80
CA MET A 1 2.06 8.80 1.22
C MET A 1 2.04 9.02 -0.28
N ASN A 2 3.16 9.24 -0.99
CA ASN A 2 3.18 9.34 -2.47
C ASN A 2 3.84 8.13 -3.15
N LEU A 3 3.62 7.94 -4.46
CA LEU A 3 4.15 6.77 -5.21
C LEU A 3 5.68 6.67 -5.20
N ARG A 4 6.41 7.79 -5.14
CA ARG A 4 7.89 7.76 -5.05
C ARG A 4 8.35 7.26 -3.69
N THR A 5 7.68 7.71 -2.62
CA THR A 5 7.92 7.25 -1.25
C THR A 5 7.52 5.79 -1.10
N LEU A 6 6.36 5.39 -1.63
CA LEU A 6 5.91 4.00 -1.67
C LEU A 6 6.96 3.09 -2.33
N LYS A 7 7.51 3.50 -3.49
CA LYS A 7 8.59 2.76 -4.16
C LYS A 7 9.85 2.64 -3.28
N LYS A 8 10.26 3.73 -2.61
CA LYS A 8 11.41 3.72 -1.69
C LYS A 8 11.18 2.79 -0.50
N LEU A 9 9.99 2.83 0.09
CA LEU A 9 9.64 2.01 1.24
C LEU A 9 9.50 0.54 0.85
N SER A 10 8.86 0.23 -0.28
CA SER A 10 8.75 -1.14 -0.81
C SER A 10 10.13 -1.75 -1.06
N LYS A 11 11.10 -0.96 -1.57
CA LYS A 11 12.50 -1.40 -1.70
C LYS A 11 13.15 -1.76 -0.35
N ARG A 12 12.80 -1.05 0.72
CA ARG A 12 13.31 -1.31 2.08
C ARG A 12 12.59 -2.46 2.77
N ALA A 13 11.32 -2.68 2.45
CA ALA A 13 10.47 -3.72 3.03
C ALA A 13 10.77 -5.10 2.43
N ALA A 14 11.00 -5.16 1.12
CA ALA A 14 11.30 -6.39 0.38
C ALA A 14 12.28 -7.37 1.06
N PRO A 15 13.46 -6.95 1.56
CA PRO A 15 14.38 -7.88 2.23
C PRO A 15 13.92 -8.29 3.64
N LEU A 16 13.01 -7.55 4.28
CA LEU A 16 12.50 -7.89 5.61
C LEU A 16 11.38 -8.95 5.54
N LEU A 17 10.59 -8.95 4.47
CA LEU A 17 9.44 -9.85 4.33
C LEU A 17 9.78 -11.34 4.51
N PRO A 18 10.83 -11.90 3.86
CA PRO A 18 11.20 -13.31 4.07
C PRO A 18 11.68 -13.60 5.49
N LEU A 19 12.30 -12.63 6.16
CA LEU A 19 12.77 -12.78 7.55
C LEU A 19 11.61 -12.86 8.54
N LEU A 20 10.43 -12.37 8.13
CA LEU A 20 9.20 -12.37 8.92
C LEU A 20 8.27 -13.52 8.53
N GLY A 21 8.73 -14.44 7.66
CA GLY A 21 7.95 -15.60 7.22
C GLY A 21 7.03 -15.35 6.02
N ASP A 22 7.07 -14.15 5.41
CA ASP A 22 6.31 -13.89 4.17
C ASP A 22 7.05 -14.47 2.96
N MET A 23 6.53 -15.59 2.46
CA MET A 23 7.10 -16.37 1.36
C MET A 23 6.42 -16.07 0.01
N ARG A 24 5.55 -15.05 -0.06
CA ARG A 24 4.88 -14.66 -1.30
C ARG A 24 5.88 -14.25 -2.36
N LYS A 25 5.52 -14.43 -3.63
CA LYS A 25 6.41 -14.14 -4.75
C LYS A 25 6.65 -12.64 -4.84
N GLN A 26 7.90 -12.22 -4.75
CA GLN A 26 8.29 -10.84 -5.01
C GLN A 26 8.49 -10.58 -6.50
N PHE A 27 7.89 -9.52 -7.02
CA PHE A 27 8.04 -9.10 -8.41
C PHE A 27 8.07 -7.58 -8.55
N ARG A 28 8.32 -7.08 -9.76
CA ARG A 28 8.39 -5.64 -10.03
C ARG A 28 7.16 -5.20 -10.81
N ALA A 29 6.50 -4.16 -10.34
CA ALA A 29 5.36 -3.56 -11.03
C ALA A 29 5.75 -3.15 -12.47
N ALA A 30 4.93 -3.56 -13.44
CA ALA A 30 4.96 -3.05 -14.81
C ALA A 30 4.51 -1.58 -14.86
N ARG A 31 4.63 -0.93 -16.02
CA ARG A 31 4.19 0.47 -16.18
C ARG A 31 2.66 0.61 -16.10
N ASP A 32 1.96 -0.37 -16.67
CA ASP A 32 0.51 -0.28 -16.93
C ASP A 32 -0.26 -1.40 -16.20
N GLY A 33 0.37 -2.04 -15.20
CA GLY A 33 -0.31 -3.05 -14.41
C GLY A 33 -0.95 -2.45 -13.16
N ASN A 34 -2.10 -3.01 -12.79
CA ASN A 34 -2.90 -2.53 -11.68
C ASN A 34 -2.62 -3.36 -10.42
N TYR A 35 -1.79 -2.83 -9.53
CA TYR A 35 -1.27 -3.58 -8.39
C TYR A 35 -1.48 -2.87 -7.04
N ILE A 36 -2.26 -1.79 -6.99
CA ILE A 36 -2.50 -1.06 -5.73
C ILE A 36 -3.61 -1.77 -4.95
N GLY A 37 -3.34 -2.95 -4.43
CA GLY A 37 -4.16 -3.61 -3.41
C GLY A 37 -4.21 -2.73 -2.14
N GLY A 38 -5.24 -1.88 -2.04
CA GLY A 38 -5.66 -1.21 -0.79
C GLY A 38 -4.91 0.05 -0.34
N SER A 39 -3.82 0.48 -1.00
CA SER A 39 -3.04 1.65 -0.54
C SER A 39 -3.54 2.98 -1.12
N VAL A 40 -4.50 3.62 -0.44
CA VAL A 40 -5.05 4.90 -0.89
C VAL A 40 -4.09 6.07 -0.56
N ILE A 41 -3.60 6.74 -1.60
CA ILE A 41 -2.82 7.97 -1.44
C ILE A 41 -3.78 9.13 -1.18
N MET A 42 -3.98 9.48 0.10
CA MET A 42 -4.92 10.54 0.48
C MET A 42 -4.41 11.98 0.27
N ASP A 43 -3.09 12.17 0.10
CA ASP A 43 -2.50 13.50 -0.06
C ASP A 43 -2.66 14.00 -1.51
N ARG A 44 -3.63 14.90 -1.72
CA ARG A 44 -4.05 15.44 -3.03
C ARG A 44 -2.93 16.06 -3.87
N LYS A 45 -1.82 16.50 -3.27
CA LYS A 45 -0.69 17.05 -4.07
C LYS A 45 0.03 15.98 -4.89
N HIS A 46 -0.22 14.70 -4.61
CA HIS A 46 0.36 13.55 -5.29
C HIS A 46 -0.63 12.82 -6.18
N TRP A 47 -1.85 13.35 -6.31
CA TRP A 47 -2.88 12.82 -7.19
C TRP A 47 -2.49 13.05 -8.65
N GLU A 48 -2.89 12.13 -9.50
CA GLU A 48 -2.72 12.28 -10.94
C GLU A 48 -3.63 13.40 -11.44
N ARG A 49 -3.17 14.11 -12.46
CA ARG A 49 -3.89 15.23 -13.05
C ARG A 49 -3.91 15.08 -14.56
N GLY A 50 -5.03 15.39 -15.16
CA GLY A 50 -5.15 15.43 -16.60
C GLY A 50 -6.22 16.39 -17.08
N ARG A 51 -6.42 16.35 -18.40
CA ARG A 51 -7.43 17.13 -19.10
C ARG A 51 -8.55 16.21 -19.55
N SER A 52 -9.77 16.72 -19.51
CA SER A 52 -10.95 16.08 -20.09
C SER A 52 -11.74 17.12 -20.88
N VAL A 53 -12.28 16.71 -22.03
CA VAL A 53 -13.26 17.53 -22.77
C VAL A 53 -14.62 17.50 -22.07
N HIS A 54 -14.92 16.39 -21.40
CA HIS A 54 -16.20 16.07 -20.77
C HIS A 54 -16.19 16.31 -19.26
N GLY A 55 -17.20 17.03 -18.76
CA GLY A 55 -17.37 17.33 -17.34
C GLY A 55 -18.17 16.25 -16.60
N GLU A 56 -19.08 15.61 -17.32
CA GLU A 56 -20.08 14.64 -16.85
C GLU A 56 -19.51 13.29 -16.42
N CYS A 57 -18.38 12.84 -17.00
CA CYS A 57 -17.76 11.56 -16.66
C CYS A 57 -16.90 11.66 -15.39
N VAL A 58 -17.51 11.74 -14.20
CA VAL A 58 -16.78 11.75 -12.92
C VAL A 58 -16.60 10.31 -12.42
N ARG A 59 -15.36 9.82 -12.36
CA ARG A 59 -15.03 8.56 -11.70
C ARG A 59 -15.16 8.69 -10.18
N GLN A 60 -15.34 7.58 -9.48
CA GLN A 60 -15.42 7.58 -8.02
C GLN A 60 -14.15 8.20 -7.42
N PHE A 61 -14.32 9.16 -6.49
CA PHE A 61 -13.24 9.93 -5.87
C PHE A 61 -12.44 10.88 -6.78
N GLU A 62 -12.90 11.13 -8.02
CA GLU A 62 -12.32 12.13 -8.91
C GLU A 62 -12.82 13.54 -8.57
N ILE A 63 -11.90 14.51 -8.56
CA ILE A 63 -12.22 15.93 -8.42
C ILE A 63 -12.08 16.58 -9.80
N LYS A 64 -13.15 17.20 -10.31
CA LYS A 64 -13.14 17.94 -11.57
C LYS A 64 -13.48 19.41 -11.37
N TRP A 65 -12.82 20.27 -12.16
CA TRP A 65 -13.16 21.69 -12.25
C TRP A 65 -12.87 22.23 -13.64
N LEU A 66 -13.52 23.34 -14.00
CA LEU A 66 -13.31 24.00 -15.29
C LEU A 66 -11.86 24.52 -15.40
N ALA A 67 -11.23 24.24 -16.54
CA ALA A 67 -9.92 24.79 -16.84
C ALA A 67 -10.04 26.32 -17.04
N ARG A 68 -9.10 27.08 -16.47
CA ARG A 68 -9.12 28.55 -16.54
C ARG A 68 -8.97 29.10 -17.97
N ASP A 69 -8.44 28.30 -18.89
CA ASP A 69 -8.26 28.64 -20.30
C ASP A 69 -9.51 28.35 -21.16
N GLY A 70 -10.61 27.89 -20.54
CA GLY A 70 -11.83 27.50 -21.26
C GLY A 70 -11.71 26.20 -22.06
N GLY A 71 -10.55 25.54 -22.01
CA GLY A 71 -10.23 24.34 -22.79
C GLY A 71 -10.73 23.03 -22.15
N GLY A 72 -11.94 23.02 -21.60
CA GLY A 72 -12.55 21.86 -20.95
C GLY A 72 -12.32 21.80 -19.44
N TRP A 73 -12.04 20.60 -18.93
CA TRP A 73 -12.00 20.29 -17.50
C TRP A 73 -10.62 19.78 -17.08
N ILE A 74 -10.19 20.17 -15.89
CA ILE A 74 -9.06 19.56 -15.21
C ILE A 74 -9.64 18.53 -14.25
N TRP A 75 -9.10 17.31 -14.32
CA TRP A 75 -9.43 16.25 -13.37
C TRP A 75 -8.24 15.92 -12.47
N MET A 76 -8.54 15.43 -11.28
CA MET A 76 -7.57 14.98 -10.30
C MET A 76 -8.09 13.73 -9.58
N ILE A 77 -7.31 12.65 -9.55
CA ILE A 77 -7.68 11.37 -8.92
C ILE A 77 -6.50 10.79 -8.12
N ALA A 78 -6.81 10.02 -7.08
CA ALA A 78 -5.79 9.25 -6.39
C ALA A 78 -5.05 8.35 -7.40
N PRO A 79 -3.73 8.17 -7.30
CA PRO A 79 -3.02 7.29 -8.21
C PRO A 79 -3.45 5.85 -8.01
N ASP A 80 -3.82 5.19 -9.10
CA ASP A 80 -4.35 3.82 -9.11
C ASP A 80 -3.28 2.76 -9.42
N HIS A 81 -2.08 3.16 -9.90
CA HIS A 81 -1.02 2.23 -10.27
C HIS A 81 0.32 2.52 -9.57
N PRO A 82 1.03 1.49 -9.07
CA PRO A 82 2.34 1.72 -8.50
C PRO A 82 3.29 2.16 -9.61
N ARG A 83 4.27 2.99 -9.25
CA ARG A 83 5.30 3.37 -10.23
C ARG A 83 6.06 2.14 -10.73
N LYS A 84 6.33 2.06 -12.02
CA LYS A 84 7.18 1.03 -12.65
C LYS A 84 8.40 0.69 -11.78
N GLY A 85 8.60 -0.60 -11.52
CA GLY A 85 9.69 -1.12 -10.71
C GLY A 85 9.52 -0.93 -9.20
N THR A 86 8.32 -0.59 -8.72
CA THR A 86 7.95 -0.79 -7.30
C THR A 86 7.95 -2.29 -7.03
N ILE A 87 8.48 -2.69 -5.87
CA ILE A 87 8.50 -4.11 -5.47
C ILE A 87 7.12 -4.45 -4.91
N MET A 88 6.54 -5.48 -5.51
CA MET A 88 5.24 -6.04 -5.18
C MET A 88 5.42 -7.42 -4.58
N VAL A 89 4.41 -7.90 -3.87
CA VAL A 89 4.26 -9.30 -3.46
C VAL A 89 2.93 -9.82 -3.95
N GLY A 90 2.88 -11.10 -4.26
CA GLY A 90 1.61 -11.75 -4.59
C GLY A 90 1.71 -13.26 -4.51
N GLU A 91 0.56 -13.88 -4.41
CA GLU A 91 0.39 -15.33 -4.42
C GLU A 91 -0.95 -15.71 -5.03
N THR A 92 -1.05 -16.96 -5.48
CA THR A 92 -2.34 -17.51 -5.87
C THR A 92 -3.05 -17.98 -4.60
N SER A 93 -4.21 -17.39 -4.31
CA SER A 93 -5.06 -17.73 -3.17
C SER A 93 -6.48 -18.10 -3.63
N GLY A 94 -7.24 -18.81 -2.80
CA GLY A 94 -8.60 -19.27 -3.13
C GLY A 94 -8.70 -20.79 -3.33
N TYR A 95 -9.87 -21.36 -2.97
CA TYR A 95 -10.11 -22.81 -3.00
C TYR A 95 -10.76 -23.26 -4.32
N TYR A 96 -11.93 -22.71 -4.66
CA TYR A 96 -12.69 -23.12 -5.85
C TYR A 96 -12.19 -22.46 -7.14
N GLU A 97 -11.83 -21.18 -7.07
CA GLU A 97 -11.27 -20.41 -8.17
C GLU A 97 -9.99 -19.73 -7.66
N PRO A 98 -8.81 -20.31 -7.92
CA PRO A 98 -7.55 -19.72 -7.48
C PRO A 98 -7.30 -18.41 -8.23
N GLU A 99 -7.31 -17.30 -7.50
CA GLU A 99 -7.05 -15.96 -8.02
C GLU A 99 -5.66 -15.50 -7.60
N TRP A 100 -5.05 -14.69 -8.45
CA TRP A 100 -3.80 -14.02 -8.10
C TRP A 100 -4.12 -12.79 -7.25
N ASP A 101 -3.71 -12.81 -5.98
CA ASP A 101 -3.80 -11.67 -5.08
C ASP A 101 -2.42 -11.01 -4.93
N GLU A 102 -2.40 -9.69 -4.92
CA GLU A 102 -1.16 -8.91 -4.95
C GLU A 102 -1.27 -7.55 -4.28
N GLU A 103 -0.18 -7.15 -3.65
CA GLU A 103 -0.05 -5.85 -2.98
C GLU A 103 1.38 -5.33 -3.02
N CYS A 104 1.59 -4.09 -2.57
CA CYS A 104 2.94 -3.53 -2.50
C CYS A 104 3.70 -4.17 -1.33
N ALA A 105 5.01 -4.42 -1.50
CA ALA A 105 5.84 -4.98 -0.43
C ALA A 105 5.84 -4.12 0.84
N TRP A 106 5.62 -2.80 0.71
CA TRP A 106 5.42 -1.92 1.87
C TRP A 106 4.13 -2.26 2.63
N SER A 107 3.01 -2.42 1.91
CA SER A 107 1.69 -2.65 2.49
C SER A 107 1.63 -4.01 3.18
N ALA A 108 2.23 -5.02 2.56
CA ALA A 108 2.46 -6.33 3.14
C ALA A 108 3.19 -6.26 4.49
N LEU A 109 4.32 -5.55 4.51
CA LEU A 109 5.11 -5.38 5.72
C LEU A 109 4.35 -4.60 6.80
N GLU A 110 3.70 -3.51 6.41
CA GLU A 110 2.90 -2.69 7.32
C GLU A 110 1.78 -3.50 7.96
N ASN A 111 1.09 -4.33 7.18
CA ASN A 111 0.04 -5.20 7.67
C ASN A 111 0.60 -6.24 8.65
N LEU A 112 1.67 -6.95 8.30
CA LEU A 112 2.32 -7.95 9.18
C LEU A 112 2.74 -7.34 10.52
N VAL A 113 3.42 -6.19 10.49
CA VAL A 113 3.86 -5.49 11.70
C VAL A 113 2.65 -5.04 12.54
N ARG A 114 1.61 -4.48 11.90
CA ARG A 114 0.40 -4.07 12.62
C ARG A 114 -0.27 -5.26 13.26
N CYS A 115 -0.50 -6.35 12.53
CA CYS A 115 -1.13 -7.57 13.05
C CYS A 115 -0.36 -8.13 14.25
N HIS A 116 0.97 -8.18 14.18
CA HIS A 116 1.81 -8.70 15.26
C HIS A 116 1.73 -7.84 16.54
N PHE A 117 1.71 -6.51 16.41
CA PHE A 117 1.64 -5.59 17.56
C PHE A 117 0.22 -5.11 17.89
N THR A 118 -0.80 -5.73 17.33
CA THR A 118 -2.20 -5.49 17.68
C THR A 118 -2.65 -6.55 18.66
N ASP A 119 -3.11 -6.10 19.82
CA ASP A 119 -3.81 -6.95 20.76
C ASP A 119 -5.30 -7.05 20.35
N TRP A 120 -5.70 -8.27 20.01
CA TRP A 120 -7.03 -8.62 19.55
C TRP A 120 -7.92 -9.16 20.69
N HIS A 121 -7.56 -8.95 21.96
CA HIS A 121 -8.34 -9.44 23.09
C HIS A 121 -9.82 -9.01 23.01
N PRO A 122 -10.78 -9.93 23.25
CA PRO A 122 -12.21 -9.63 23.14
C PRO A 122 -12.72 -8.57 24.12
N ASP A 123 -11.96 -8.28 25.18
CA ASP A 123 -12.30 -7.28 26.21
C ASP A 123 -12.06 -5.83 25.77
N HIS A 124 -11.36 -5.61 24.65
CA HIS A 124 -11.23 -4.26 24.10
C HIS A 124 -12.57 -3.86 23.48
N GLU A 125 -13.29 -2.92 24.11
CA GLU A 125 -14.58 -2.39 23.64
C GLU A 125 -14.47 -1.79 22.22
N GLY A 126 -14.57 -2.65 21.20
CA GLY A 126 -14.69 -2.29 19.79
C GLY A 126 -13.42 -1.79 19.09
N THR A 127 -12.29 -1.59 19.77
CA THR A 127 -11.04 -1.15 19.12
C THR A 127 -9.82 -1.96 19.57
N PRO A 128 -9.20 -2.75 18.67
CA PRO A 128 -7.95 -3.45 18.96
C PRO A 128 -6.87 -2.47 19.44
N LYS A 129 -6.11 -2.87 20.48
CA LYS A 129 -5.11 -1.99 21.09
C LYS A 129 -3.74 -2.22 20.45
N LEU A 130 -3.12 -1.16 19.95
CA LEU A 130 -1.74 -1.22 19.50
C LEU A 130 -0.78 -1.23 20.70
N LEU A 131 0.08 -2.25 20.78
CA LEU A 131 1.09 -2.40 21.83
C LEU A 131 2.30 -1.47 21.63
N ARG A 132 2.41 -0.83 20.45
CA ARG A 132 3.52 0.06 20.09
C ARG A 132 3.05 1.20 19.18
N PRO A 133 3.70 2.39 19.23
CA PRO A 133 3.46 3.42 18.22
C PRO A 133 3.88 2.95 16.82
N LEU A 134 2.92 2.93 15.90
CA LEU A 134 3.08 2.57 14.48
C LEU A 134 2.48 3.67 13.57
N GLY A 135 2.60 4.93 13.98
CA GLY A 135 2.03 6.07 13.25
C GLY A 135 2.85 6.50 12.04
N THR A 136 4.12 6.11 11.98
CA THR A 136 5.05 6.53 10.93
C THR A 136 5.77 5.35 10.26
N ALA A 137 6.17 5.54 9.00
CA ALA A 137 6.95 4.52 8.27
C ALA A 137 8.28 4.18 8.95
N ARG A 138 8.87 5.13 9.70
CA ARG A 138 10.10 4.89 10.46
C ARG A 138 9.84 3.93 11.63
N GLU A 139 8.75 4.11 12.35
CA GLU A 139 8.36 3.26 13.47
C GLU A 139 8.06 1.84 13.00
N ILE A 140 7.29 1.70 11.91
CA ILE A 140 6.98 0.40 11.30
C ILE A 140 8.27 -0.32 10.90
N LEU A 141 9.22 0.34 10.22
CA LEU A 141 10.48 -0.29 9.82
C LEU A 141 11.40 -0.63 11.00
N ARG A 142 11.31 0.10 12.12
CA ARG A 142 12.01 -0.26 13.34
C ARG A 142 11.37 -1.49 13.96
N ALA A 143 10.05 -1.49 14.11
CA ALA A 143 9.29 -2.61 14.64
C ALA A 143 9.47 -3.90 13.84
N ALA A 144 9.49 -3.80 12.50
CA ALA A 144 9.78 -4.92 11.62
C ALA A 144 11.15 -5.56 11.87
N ARG A 145 12.17 -4.74 12.17
CA ARG A 145 13.52 -5.27 12.46
C ARG A 145 13.59 -5.90 13.83
N ASP A 146 12.94 -5.30 14.82
CA ASP A 146 12.86 -5.86 16.17
C ASP A 146 12.16 -7.24 16.10
N MET A 147 11.04 -7.34 15.38
CA MET A 147 10.31 -8.59 15.12
C MET A 147 11.17 -9.63 14.38
N ALA A 148 11.96 -9.22 13.38
CA ALA A 148 12.87 -10.13 12.68
C ALA A 148 13.99 -10.66 13.58
N VAL A 149 14.44 -9.88 14.58
CA VAL A 149 15.41 -10.35 15.58
C VAL A 149 14.75 -11.34 16.53
N GLU A 150 13.55 -11.05 17.03
CA GLU A 150 12.80 -11.96 17.90
C GLU A 150 12.55 -13.32 17.24
N LEU A 151 12.15 -13.34 15.97
CA LEU A 151 11.91 -14.57 15.20
C LEU A 151 13.20 -15.33 14.85
N ALA A 152 14.36 -14.65 14.86
CA ALA A 152 15.65 -15.28 14.57
C ALA A 152 16.30 -15.94 15.79
N VAL A 153 15.81 -15.68 17.01
CA VAL A 153 16.29 -16.35 18.22
C VAL A 153 15.51 -17.67 18.36
N PRO A 154 16.16 -18.85 18.21
CA PRO A 154 15.50 -20.12 18.48
C PRO A 154 15.10 -20.18 19.95
N ALA A 155 13.85 -20.58 20.20
CA ALA A 155 13.32 -20.89 21.52
C ALA A 155 14.05 -22.08 22.16
#